data_AF-A0A388RGS8-F1
#
_entry.id   AF-A0A388RGS8-F1
#
_cell.length_a   1.000
_cell.length_b   1.000
_cell.length_c   1.000
_cell.angle_alpha   90.00
_cell.angle_beta   90.00
_cell.angle_gamma   90.00
#
_symmetry.space_group_name_H-M   'P 1'
#
loop_
_entity.id
_entity.type
_entity.pdbx_description
1 polymer ?
#
loop_
_entity_poly.entity_id
_entity_poly.type
_entity_poly.pdbx_seq_one_letter_code
_entity_poly.pdbx_strand_id
1 'polypeptide(L)'
;MSAQSEIAKALKQWLVHNSWYSAHPVDEGRFYRAMAEVIAHAGTVWTDSEFEEAIYDVIGRDRKAVFAEFVYEYTSIAMRIRDYETVRPDQLFAYGVSGSFARS
;
A
#
# COMPACT_ATOMS: atom_id res chain seq x y z
N MET A 1 -15.62 -8.93 -2.28
CA MET A 1 -15.02 -7.78 -1.55
C MET A 1 -14.48 -6.83 -2.60
N SER A 2 -14.62 -5.51 -2.40
CA SER A 2 -14.11 -4.52 -3.37
C SER A 2 -12.60 -4.33 -3.20
N ALA A 3 -11.91 -3.89 -4.25
CA ALA A 3 -10.47 -3.59 -4.17
C ALA A 3 -10.18 -2.60 -3.02
N GLN A 4 -10.97 -1.54 -2.90
CA GLN A 4 -10.91 -0.59 -1.78
C GLN A 4 -10.93 -1.27 -0.39
N SER A 5 -11.79 -2.26 -0.18
CA SER A 5 -11.88 -2.95 1.12
C SER A 5 -10.64 -3.80 1.45
N GLU A 6 -10.04 -4.43 0.45
CA GLU A 6 -8.77 -5.17 0.62
C GLU A 6 -7.59 -4.22 0.81
N ILE A 7 -7.56 -3.11 0.06
CA ILE A 7 -6.55 -2.05 0.21
C ILE A 7 -6.61 -1.49 1.64
N ALA A 8 -7.80 -1.08 2.11
CA ALA A 8 -7.97 -0.51 3.45
C ALA A 8 -7.49 -1.48 4.54
N LYS A 9 -7.75 -2.78 4.39
CA LYS A 9 -7.31 -3.81 5.31
C LYS A 9 -5.78 -3.92 5.37
N ALA A 10 -5.10 -3.92 4.22
CA ALA A 10 -3.64 -3.97 4.14
C ALA A 10 -2.99 -2.68 4.69
N LEU A 11 -3.55 -1.51 4.37
CA LEU A 11 -3.02 -0.22 4.82
C LEU A 11 -3.18 0.01 6.33
N LYS A 12 -4.11 -0.68 7.00
CA LYS A 12 -4.40 -0.50 8.43
C LYS A 12 -3.16 -0.66 9.32
N GLN A 13 -2.23 -1.56 8.99
CA GLN A 13 -1.02 -1.77 9.78
C GLN A 13 -0.07 -0.57 9.75
N TRP A 14 -0.05 0.19 8.65
CA TRP A 14 0.74 1.41 8.52
C TRP A 14 0.01 2.61 9.16
N LEU A 15 -1.29 2.74 8.88
CA LEU A 15 -2.10 3.90 9.28
C LEU A 15 -2.49 3.93 10.76
N VAL A 16 -2.36 2.82 11.50
CA VAL A 16 -2.57 2.79 12.96
C VAL A 16 -1.55 3.66 13.71
N HIS A 17 -0.42 3.99 13.08
CA HIS A 17 0.60 4.83 13.67
C HIS A 17 0.30 6.31 13.40
N ASN A 18 0.09 7.10 14.45
CA ASN A 18 -0.20 8.53 14.36
C ASN A 18 0.90 9.38 13.68
N SER A 19 2.05 8.79 13.34
CA SER A 19 3.17 9.42 12.63
C SER A 19 3.27 8.99 11.17
N TRP A 20 2.27 8.29 10.60
CA TRP A 20 2.34 7.73 9.25
C TRP A 20 2.68 8.77 8.16
N TYR A 21 2.38 10.05 8.40
CA TYR A 21 2.66 11.21 7.56
C TYR A 21 4.00 11.93 7.86
N SER A 22 4.83 11.40 8.76
CA SER A 22 6.02 12.09 9.28
C SER A 22 7.23 12.08 8.33
N ALA A 23 7.13 11.39 7.18
CA ALA A 23 8.25 11.08 6.28
C ALA A 23 9.48 10.44 6.98
N HIS A 24 9.30 9.92 8.19
CA HIS A 24 10.37 9.23 8.91
C HIS A 24 10.64 7.87 8.23
N PRO A 25 11.90 7.44 8.06
CA PRO A 25 12.23 6.21 7.35
C PRO A 25 11.53 4.94 7.87
N VAL A 26 11.22 4.91 9.17
CA VAL A 26 10.45 3.81 9.78
C VAL A 26 9.00 3.76 9.28
N ASP A 27 8.37 4.92 9.12
CA ASP A 27 6.99 5.01 8.64
C ASP A 27 6.91 4.77 7.13
N GLU A 28 7.91 5.22 6.36
CA GLU A 28 8.05 4.83 4.95
C GLU A 28 8.24 3.31 4.79
N GLY A 29 9.08 2.70 5.63
CA GLY A 29 9.25 1.24 5.64
C GLY A 29 7.96 0.48 5.93
N ARG A 30 7.10 1.02 6.80
CA ARG A 30 5.75 0.46 7.06
C ARG A 30 4.83 0.63 5.85
N PHE A 31 4.87 1.78 5.19
CA PHE A 31 4.12 2.02 3.96
C PHE A 31 4.49 1.01 2.87
N TYR A 32 5.78 0.78 2.61
CA TYR A 32 6.20 -0.19 1.58
C TYR A 32 5.80 -1.64 1.90
N ARG A 33 5.79 -2.02 3.18
CA ARG A 33 5.27 -3.34 3.60
C ARG A 33 3.76 -3.44 3.37
N ALA A 34 3.02 -2.38 3.70
CA ALA A 34 1.58 -2.33 3.43
C ALA A 34 1.30 -2.38 1.93
N MET A 35 2.11 -1.73 1.08
CA MET A 35 2.00 -1.82 -0.37
C MET A 35 2.24 -3.25 -0.88
N ALA A 36 3.20 -3.97 -0.32
CA ALA A 36 3.42 -5.38 -0.67
C ALA A 36 2.17 -6.24 -0.36
N GLU A 37 1.52 -6.00 0.78
CA GLU A 37 0.25 -6.64 1.13
C GLU A 37 -0.90 -6.21 0.19
N VAL A 38 -0.97 -4.93 -0.18
CA VAL A 38 -1.96 -4.43 -1.17
C VAL A 38 -1.81 -5.17 -2.49
N ILE A 39 -0.60 -5.28 -3.03
CA ILE A 39 -0.36 -5.98 -4.30
C ILE A 39 -0.70 -7.48 -4.17
N ALA A 40 -0.35 -8.11 -3.05
CA ALA A 40 -0.64 -9.53 -2.84
C ALA A 40 -2.14 -9.84 -2.72
N HIS A 41 -2.95 -8.94 -2.16
CA HIS A 41 -4.37 -9.18 -1.88
C HIS A 41 -5.33 -8.51 -2.86
N ALA A 42 -5.08 -7.27 -3.25
CA ALA A 42 -5.91 -6.51 -4.18
C ALA A 42 -5.40 -6.55 -5.64
N GLY A 43 -4.19 -7.07 -5.86
CA GLY A 43 -3.55 -7.08 -7.18
C GLY A 43 -3.14 -5.67 -7.62
N THR A 44 -3.15 -5.45 -8.94
CA THR A 44 -2.78 -4.16 -9.57
C THR A 44 -3.93 -3.47 -10.30
N VAL A 45 -5.15 -4.04 -10.24
CA VAL A 45 -6.33 -3.51 -10.95
C VAL A 45 -7.21 -2.72 -9.99
N TRP A 46 -6.81 -1.47 -9.73
CA TRP A 46 -7.53 -0.51 -8.88
C TRP A 46 -7.13 0.91 -9.27
N THR A 47 -7.97 1.89 -8.99
CA THR A 47 -7.79 3.31 -9.33
C THR A 47 -7.13 4.10 -8.20
N ASP A 48 -6.65 5.31 -8.51
CA ASP A 48 -6.18 6.27 -7.50
C ASP A 48 -7.28 6.60 -6.48
N SER A 49 -8.51 6.78 -6.94
CA SER A 49 -9.68 7.08 -6.11
C SER A 49 -10.00 5.93 -5.15
N GLU A 50 -9.90 4.68 -5.60
CA GLU A 50 -10.10 3.52 -4.73
C GLU A 50 -9.03 3.42 -3.63
N PHE A 51 -7.79 3.79 -3.95
CA PHE A 51 -6.68 3.80 -2.98
C PHE A 51 -6.82 4.95 -1.97
N GLU A 52 -7.12 6.16 -2.46
CA GLU A 52 -7.34 7.34 -1.63
C GLU A 52 -8.54 7.14 -0.67
N GLU A 53 -9.66 6.64 -1.17
CA GLU A 53 -10.84 6.36 -0.32
C GLU A 53 -10.56 5.24 0.69
N ALA A 54 -9.72 4.25 0.35
CA ALA A 54 -9.27 3.23 1.30
C ALA A 54 -8.47 3.84 2.46
N ILE A 55 -7.62 4.84 2.22
CA ILE A 55 -6.90 5.55 3.29
C ILE A 55 -7.91 6.28 4.20
N TYR A 56 -8.87 7.03 3.63
CA TYR A 56 -9.86 7.75 4.43
C TYR A 56 -10.81 6.85 5.22
N ASP A 57 -11.13 5.66 4.70
CA ASP A 57 -11.89 4.67 5.45
C ASP A 57 -11.14 4.18 6.70
N VAL A 58 -9.81 4.18 6.68
CA VAL A 58 -8.98 3.77 7.82
C VAL A 58 -8.72 4.92 8.80
N ILE A 59 -8.34 6.11 8.31
CA ILE A 59 -7.98 7.25 9.18
C ILE A 59 -9.20 8.02 9.70
N GLY A 60 -10.37 7.80 9.11
CA GLY A 60 -11.60 8.55 9.38
C GLY A 60 -11.84 9.67 8.38
N ARG A 61 -13.06 9.71 7.82
CA ARG A 61 -13.47 10.69 6.78
C ARG A 61 -13.53 12.13 7.30
N ASP A 62 -13.71 12.32 8.60
CA ASP A 62 -13.65 13.63 9.28
C ASP A 62 -12.26 14.27 9.18
N ARG A 63 -11.22 13.47 8.94
CA ARG A 63 -9.83 13.93 8.84
C ARG A 63 -9.39 14.19 7.40
N LYS A 64 -10.29 14.04 6.41
CA LYS A 64 -9.98 14.18 4.98
C LYS A 64 -9.29 15.51 4.65
N ALA A 65 -9.84 16.62 5.15
CA ALA A 65 -9.26 17.94 4.91
C ALA A 65 -7.88 18.14 5.55
N VAL A 66 -7.63 17.49 6.71
CA VAL A 66 -6.37 17.64 7.46
C VAL A 66 -5.22 16.90 6.77
N PHE A 67 -5.51 15.74 6.17
CA PHE A 67 -4.48 14.86 5.61
C PHE A 67 -4.47 14.81 4.07
N ALA A 68 -5.27 15.64 3.39
CA ALA A 68 -5.42 15.58 1.93
C ALA A 68 -4.08 15.60 1.17
N GLU A 69 -3.15 16.46 1.57
CA GLU A 69 -1.84 16.55 0.92
C GLU A 69 -1.02 15.27 1.10
N PHE A 70 -0.94 14.73 2.32
CA PHE A 70 -0.23 13.48 2.58
C PHE A 70 -0.88 12.29 1.86
N VAL A 71 -2.21 12.22 1.84
CA VAL A 71 -2.93 11.16 1.12
C VAL A 71 -2.66 11.23 -0.38
N TYR A 72 -2.62 12.44 -0.95
CA TYR A 72 -2.27 12.64 -2.36
C TYR A 72 -0.84 12.17 -2.67
N GLU A 73 0.13 12.49 -1.81
CA GLU A 73 1.52 12.07 -1.97
C GLU A 73 1.67 10.54 -1.94
N TYR A 74 1.12 9.88 -0.91
CA TYR A 74 1.20 8.43 -0.79
C TYR A 74 0.40 7.71 -1.89
N THR A 75 -0.74 8.25 -2.32
CA THR A 75 -1.47 7.73 -3.49
C THR A 75 -0.60 7.81 -4.74
N SER A 76 0.06 8.95 -4.98
CA SER A 76 0.96 9.11 -6.12
C SER A 76 2.11 8.10 -6.12
N ILE A 77 2.66 7.78 -4.95
CA ILE A 77 3.70 6.75 -4.80
C ILE A 77 3.11 5.36 -5.05
N ALA A 78 1.95 5.05 -4.48
CA ALA A 78 1.27 3.77 -4.64
C ALA A 78 0.95 3.48 -6.11
N MET A 79 0.50 4.49 -6.86
CA MET A 79 0.21 4.40 -8.28
C MET A 79 1.46 4.05 -9.09
N ARG A 80 2.61 4.67 -8.79
CA ARG A 80 3.89 4.34 -9.44
C ARG A 80 4.33 2.91 -9.14
N ILE A 81 4.16 2.45 -7.90
CA ILE A 81 4.47 1.07 -7.49
C ILE A 81 3.56 0.08 -8.25
N ARG A 82 2.26 0.35 -8.31
CA ARG A 82 1.27 -0.47 -9.02
C ARG A 82 1.59 -0.58 -10.51
N ASP A 83 1.84 0.55 -11.15
CA ASP A 83 2.17 0.60 -12.57
C ASP A 83 3.43 -0.23 -12.83
N TYR A 84 4.43 -0.07 -11.97
CA TYR A 84 5.66 -0.84 -12.06
C TYR A 84 5.45 -2.36 -11.92
N GLU A 85 4.63 -2.81 -10.97
CA GLU A 85 4.26 -4.22 -10.82
C GLU A 85 3.46 -4.76 -12.01
N THR A 86 2.74 -3.90 -12.72
CA THR A 86 1.89 -4.30 -13.87
C THR A 86 2.72 -4.62 -15.12
N VAL A 87 3.86 -3.96 -15.33
CA VAL A 87 4.67 -4.10 -16.57
C VAL A 87 5.87 -5.03 -16.40
N ARG A 88 6.12 -5.58 -15.20
CA ARG A 88 7.36 -6.30 -14.91
C ARG A 88 7.31 -7.81 -15.17
N PRO A 89 8.40 -8.41 -15.68
CA PRO A 89 8.62 -9.85 -15.62
C PRO A 89 9.03 -10.33 -14.20
N ASP A 90 9.68 -9.47 -13.40
CA ASP A 90 10.13 -9.76 -12.03
C ASP A 90 9.49 -8.80 -11.00
N GLN A 91 8.72 -9.33 -10.05
CA GLN A 91 7.98 -8.55 -9.03
C GLN A 91 8.94 -7.76 -8.11
N LEU A 92 8.63 -6.48 -7.81
CA LEU A 92 9.32 -5.67 -6.80
C LEU A 92 9.14 -6.28 -5.40
N PHE A 93 7.97 -6.86 -5.15
CA PHE A 93 7.65 -7.58 -3.93
C PHE A 93 7.64 -9.10 -4.18
N ALA A 94 8.79 -9.65 -4.58
CA ALA A 94 8.94 -11.10 -4.71
C ALA A 94 8.84 -11.75 -3.30
N TYR A 95 7.65 -12.21 -2.93
CA TYR A 95 7.49 -13.09 -1.78
C TYR A 95 8.06 -14.47 -2.16
N GLY A 96 9.07 -14.91 -1.40
CA GLY A 96 9.80 -16.13 -1.65
C GLY A 96 8.90 -17.37 -1.76
N VAL A 97 8.59 -17.77 -3.00
CA VAL A 97 8.25 -19.14 -3.36
C VAL A 97 9.44 -19.74 -4.13
N SER A 98 10.59 -19.86 -3.45
CA SER A 98 11.66 -20.80 -3.81
C SER A 98 12.79 -20.73 -2.78
N GLY A 99 12.57 -21.39 -1.65
CA GLY A 99 13.62 -21.80 -0.73
C GLY A 99 13.49 -23.29 -0.44
N SER A 100 13.37 -24.11 -1.50
CA SER A 100 13.56 -25.55 -1.37
C SER A 100 15.00 -25.77 -0.87
N PHE A 101 15.14 -26.18 0.38
CA PHE A 101 16.37 -26.75 0.90
C PHE A 101 16.62 -28.10 0.21
N ALA A 102 17.07 -28.06 -1.04
CA ALA A 102 17.76 -29.18 -1.67
C ALA A 102 19.26 -28.89 -1.57
N ARG A 103 19.83 -29.17 -0.39
CA ARG A 103 21.26 -29.48 -0.32
C ARG A 103 21.45 -30.87 -0.93
N SER A 104 22.45 -30.93 -1.79
CA SER A 104 23.05 -32.11 -2.42
C SER A 104 23.37 -33.22 -1.41
#